data_AF-A0A6A4T3L2-F1
#
_entry.id   AF-A0A6A4T3L2-F1
#
_cell.length_a   1.000
_cell.length_b   1.000
_cell.length_c   1.000
_cell.angle_alpha   90.00
_cell.angle_beta   90.00
_cell.angle_gamma   90.00
#
_symmetry.space_group_name_H-M   'P 1'
#
loop_
_entity.id
_entity.type
_entity.pdbx_description
1 polymer ?
#
loop_
_entity_poly.entity_id
_entity_poly.type
_entity_poly.pdbx_seq_one_letter_code
_entity_poly.pdbx_strand_id
1 'polypeptide(L)'
;MATITELKCAVRETLESRGVLGQLKARIRAEVFGALDDRREPRPPLSHENLLLNELIREYLEFNKYRHTASVLTAGRRFLPQPDLPMLDEFYHL
;
A
#
# COMPACT_ATOMS: atom_id res chain seq x y z
N MET A 1 -35.06 24.81 12.84
CA MET A 1 -35.29 23.38 12.51
C MET A 1 -34.13 22.96 11.63
N ALA A 2 -33.37 21.93 12.01
CA ALA A 2 -32.25 21.48 11.19
C ALA A 2 -32.77 20.95 9.85
N THR A 3 -32.19 21.40 8.76
CA THR A 3 -32.56 20.96 7.42
C THR A 3 -31.97 19.57 7.14
N ILE A 4 -32.60 18.80 6.25
CA ILE A 4 -32.11 17.48 5.83
C ILE A 4 -30.64 17.56 5.32
N THR A 5 -30.27 18.69 4.73
CA THR A 5 -28.91 18.96 4.24
C THR A 5 -27.90 19.10 5.38
N GLU A 6 -28.24 19.86 6.43
CA GLU A 6 -27.38 19.99 7.62
C GLU A 6 -27.19 18.65 8.32
N LEU A 7 -28.25 17.84 8.41
CA LEU A 7 -28.17 16.50 8.98
C LEU A 7 -27.25 15.58 8.14
N LYS A 8 -27.35 15.63 6.82
CA LYS A 8 -26.44 14.88 5.93
C LYS A 8 -24.99 15.33 6.07
N CYS A 9 -24.73 16.64 6.15
CA CYS A 9 -23.38 17.16 6.36
C CYS A 9 -22.80 16.71 7.71
N ALA A 10 -23.56 16.85 8.79
CA ALA A 10 -23.12 16.44 10.12
C ALA A 10 -22.79 14.94 10.19
N VAL A 11 -23.59 14.08 9.55
CA VAL A 11 -23.31 12.63 9.45
C VAL A 11 -22.03 12.38 8.65
N ARG A 12 -21.86 13.05 7.52
CA ARG A 12 -20.65 12.90 6.68
C ARG A 12 -19.40 13.30 7.44
N GLU A 13 -19.37 14.46 8.06
CA GLU A 13 -18.24 14.99 8.84
C GLU A 13 -17.92 14.09 10.04
N THR A 14 -18.94 13.55 10.69
CA THR A 14 -18.75 12.58 11.79
C THR A 14 -18.10 11.29 11.29
N LEU A 15 -18.52 10.77 10.14
CA LEU A 15 -17.93 9.56 9.55
C LEU A 15 -16.52 9.80 8.99
N GLU A 16 -16.24 11.00 8.50
CA GLU A 16 -14.90 11.40 8.05
C GLU A 16 -13.94 11.59 9.23
N SER A 17 -14.35 12.30 10.29
CA SER A 17 -13.53 12.52 11.49
C SER A 17 -13.21 11.23 12.25
N ARG A 18 -14.14 10.26 12.26
CA ARG A 18 -13.89 8.92 12.81
C ARG A 18 -13.06 8.02 11.88
N GLY A 19 -12.71 8.48 10.68
CA GLY A 19 -11.95 7.71 9.68
C GLY A 19 -12.75 6.58 8.97
N VAL A 20 -13.99 6.33 9.39
CA VAL A 20 -14.85 5.26 8.85
C VAL A 20 -15.16 5.49 7.38
N LEU A 21 -15.46 6.73 6.97
CA LEU A 21 -15.74 7.03 5.57
C LEU A 21 -14.51 6.86 4.69
N GLY A 22 -13.32 7.16 5.22
CA GLY A 22 -12.04 6.92 4.54
C GLY A 22 -11.79 5.42 4.31
N GLN A 23 -11.99 4.61 5.35
CA GLN A 23 -11.87 3.15 5.26
C GLN A 23 -12.86 2.55 4.25
N LEU A 24 -14.12 3.00 4.27
CA LEU A 24 -15.13 2.53 3.32
C LEU A 24 -14.77 2.90 1.87
N LYS A 25 -14.35 4.15 1.63
CA LYS A 25 -13.86 4.58 0.31
C LYS A 25 -12.67 3.74 -0.15
N ALA A 26 -11.72 3.44 0.75
CA ALA A 26 -10.56 2.61 0.45
C ALA A 26 -10.95 1.17 0.10
N ARG A 27 -11.86 0.55 0.85
CA ARG A 27 -12.38 -0.79 0.56
C ARG A 27 -13.09 -0.85 -0.79
N ILE A 28 -13.95 0.12 -1.09
CA ILE A 28 -14.62 0.21 -2.39
C ILE A 28 -13.59 0.32 -3.51
N ARG A 29 -12.58 1.18 -3.37
CA ARG A 29 -11.50 1.28 -4.36
C ARG A 29 -10.78 -0.06 -4.53
N ALA A 30 -10.45 -0.75 -3.43
CA ALA A 30 -9.79 -2.05 -3.50
C ALA A 30 -10.64 -3.10 -4.24
N GLU A 31 -11.94 -3.19 -3.97
CA GLU A 31 -12.85 -4.10 -4.66
C GLU A 31 -13.02 -3.74 -6.15
N VAL A 32 -13.15 -2.45 -6.47
CA VAL A 32 -13.23 -1.99 -7.86
C VAL A 32 -11.95 -2.30 -8.60
N PHE A 33 -10.79 -2.02 -8.00
CA PHE A 33 -9.50 -2.42 -8.58
C PHE A 33 -9.42 -3.93 -8.73
N GLY A 34 -9.82 -4.73 -7.75
CA GLY A 34 -9.82 -6.19 -7.84
C GLY A 34 -10.75 -6.74 -8.92
N ALA A 35 -11.89 -6.10 -9.16
CA ALA A 35 -12.83 -6.47 -10.23
C ALA A 35 -12.36 -6.05 -11.62
N LEU A 36 -11.58 -4.96 -11.72
CA LEU A 36 -10.94 -4.49 -12.95
C LEU A 36 -9.58 -5.16 -13.21
N ASP A 37 -8.94 -5.71 -12.19
CA ASP A 37 -7.66 -6.41 -12.25
C ASP A 37 -7.90 -7.76 -12.95
N ASP A 38 -7.88 -7.71 -14.27
CA ASP A 38 -7.84 -8.89 -15.13
C ASP A 38 -6.50 -9.57 -14.84
N ARG A 39 -6.49 -10.49 -13.86
CA ARG A 39 -5.34 -11.32 -13.42
C ARG A 39 -4.76 -12.24 -14.51
N ARG A 40 -4.97 -11.89 -15.77
CA ARG A 40 -4.55 -12.63 -16.95
C ARG A 40 -3.07 -12.46 -17.23
N GLU A 41 -2.46 -11.35 -16.81
CA GLU A 41 -1.03 -11.16 -16.97
C GLU A 41 -0.28 -11.55 -15.68
N PRO A 42 0.59 -12.57 -15.74
CA PRO A 42 1.45 -12.89 -14.61
C PRO A 42 2.35 -11.68 -14.34
N ARG A 43 2.51 -11.34 -13.05
CA ARG A 43 3.43 -10.28 -12.65
C ARG A 43 4.81 -10.59 -13.24
N PRO A 44 5.48 -9.62 -13.89
CA PRO A 44 6.78 -9.88 -14.50
C PRO A 44 7.75 -10.44 -13.46
N PRO A 45 8.64 -11.36 -13.87
CA PRO A 45 9.64 -11.91 -12.97
C PRO A 45 10.47 -10.77 -12.38
N LEU A 46 10.70 -10.82 -11.07
CA LEU A 46 11.51 -9.83 -10.40
C LEU A 46 12.97 -10.01 -10.80
N SER A 47 13.51 -9.02 -11.52
CA SER A 47 14.94 -8.94 -11.79
C SER A 47 15.71 -8.50 -10.54
N HIS A 48 17.01 -8.69 -10.57
CA HIS A 48 17.90 -8.24 -9.51
C HIS A 48 17.80 -6.72 -9.26
N GLU A 49 17.73 -5.92 -10.34
CA GLU A 49 17.58 -4.47 -10.27
C GLU A 49 16.26 -4.06 -9.61
N ASN A 50 15.17 -4.80 -9.88
CA ASN A 50 13.88 -4.53 -9.25
C ASN A 50 13.91 -4.81 -7.74
N LEU A 51 14.67 -5.82 -7.29
CA LEU A 51 14.85 -6.10 -5.87
C LEU A 51 15.64 -4.98 -5.19
N LEU A 52 16.72 -4.50 -5.82
CA LEU A 52 17.49 -3.36 -5.33
C LEU A 52 16.62 -2.09 -5.24
N LEU A 53 15.83 -1.80 -6.28
CA LEU A 53 14.88 -0.67 -6.26
C LEU A 53 13.88 -0.78 -5.11
N ASN A 54 13.28 -1.96 -4.91
CA ASN A 54 12.34 -2.20 -3.83
C ASN A 54 12.97 -2.01 -2.44
N GLU A 55 14.24 -2.33 -2.29
CA GLU A 55 15.02 -2.12 -1.07
C GLU A 55 15.32 -0.63 -0.83
N LEU A 56 15.79 0.09 -1.85
CA LEU A 56 16.02 1.54 -1.75
C LEU A 56 14.73 2.30 -1.42
N ILE A 57 13.60 1.88 -1.99
CA ILE A 57 12.29 2.46 -1.66
C ILE A 57 11.93 2.16 -0.20
N ARG A 58 12.15 0.92 0.29
CA ARG A 58 11.90 0.58 1.70
C ARG A 58 12.76 1.43 2.63
N GLU A 59 14.05 1.55 2.34
CA GLU A 59 15.00 2.34 3.13
C GLU A 59 14.61 3.83 3.15
N TYR A 60 14.23 4.40 2.00
CA TYR A 60 13.73 5.76 1.92
C TYR A 60 12.50 5.97 2.82
N LEU A 61 11.54 5.05 2.79
CA LEU A 61 10.34 5.13 3.62
C LEU A 61 10.68 5.03 5.12
N GLU A 62 11.64 4.19 5.49
CA GLU A 62 12.11 4.05 6.88
C GLU A 62 12.87 5.29 7.37
N PHE A 63 13.76 5.83 6.54
CA PHE A 63 14.51 7.04 6.81
C PHE A 63 13.57 8.21 7.09
N ASN A 64 12.54 8.39 6.25
CA ASN A 64 11.53 9.45 6.37
C ASN A 64 10.37 9.13 7.34
N LYS A 65 10.47 8.04 8.11
CA LYS A 65 9.49 7.65 9.15
C LYS A 65 8.08 7.34 8.62
N TYR A 66 7.95 6.96 7.35
CA TYR A 66 6.70 6.48 6.75
C TYR A 66 6.41 5.01 7.07
N ARG A 67 6.36 4.67 8.37
CA ARG A 67 6.28 3.30 8.89
C ARG A 67 5.09 2.49 8.37
N HIS A 68 3.93 3.12 8.23
CA HIS A 68 2.73 2.45 7.73
C HIS A 68 2.88 2.05 6.26
N THR A 69 3.43 2.93 5.43
CA THR A 69 3.69 2.66 4.01
C THR A 69 4.75 1.59 3.83
N ALA A 70 5.84 1.65 4.60
CA ALA A 70 6.88 0.62 4.59
C ALA A 70 6.32 -0.77 4.95
N SER A 71 5.44 -0.84 5.95
CA SER A 71 4.78 -2.09 6.36
C SER A 71 3.93 -2.70 5.23
N VAL A 72 3.16 -1.88 4.52
CA VAL A 72 2.34 -2.34 3.37
C VAL A 72 3.23 -2.82 2.22
N LEU A 73 4.32 -2.11 1.92
CA LEU A 73 5.28 -2.51 0.89
C LEU A 73 5.89 -3.89 1.19
N THR A 74 6.31 -4.12 2.44
CA THR A 74 6.89 -5.40 2.88
C THR A 74 5.86 -6.53 2.87
N ALA A 75 4.60 -6.25 3.23
CA ALA A 75 3.53 -7.25 3.14
C ALA A 75 3.29 -7.73 1.69
N GLY A 76 3.44 -6.85 0.71
CA GLY A 76 3.33 -7.18 -0.72
C GLY A 76 4.48 -8.04 -1.26
N ARG A 77 5.61 -8.16 -0.54
CA ARG A 77 6.74 -9.02 -0.89
C ARG A 77 6.49 -10.50 -0.59
N ARG A 78 5.50 -10.82 0.25
CA ARG A 78 5.17 -12.20 0.70
C ARG A 78 4.67 -13.12 -0.43
N PHE A 79 4.45 -12.61 -1.64
CA PHE A 79 4.16 -13.45 -2.82
C PHE A 79 5.40 -13.95 -3.56
N LEU A 80 6.61 -13.77 -2.99
CA LEU A 80 7.84 -14.35 -3.55
C LEU A 80 8.23 -15.64 -2.80
N PRO A 81 8.29 -16.80 -3.47
CA PRO A 81 9.14 -17.88 -3.01
C PRO A 81 10.56 -17.53 -3.43
N GLN A 82 11.42 -17.07 -2.52
CA GLN A 82 12.87 -17.20 -2.72
C GLN A 82 13.64 -17.05 -1.40
N PRO A 83 14.25 -18.14 -0.90
CA PRO A 83 15.02 -18.17 0.34
C PRO A 83 16.45 -17.60 0.23
N ASP A 84 16.89 -17.15 -0.96
CA ASP A 84 18.32 -17.00 -1.26
C ASP A 84 18.78 -15.57 -1.59
N LEU A 85 18.02 -14.52 -1.25
CA LEU A 85 18.46 -13.16 -1.53
C LEU A 85 19.44 -12.66 -0.44
N PRO A 86 20.71 -12.35 -0.78
CA PRO A 86 21.64 -11.78 0.18
C PRO A 86 21.17 -10.40 0.65
N MET A 87 21.41 -10.11 1.92
CA MET A 87 21.04 -8.86 2.57
C MET A 87 21.80 -7.69 1.90
N LEU A 88 21.15 -6.52 1.82
CA LEU A 88 21.70 -5.26 1.28
C LEU A 88 23.15 -4.94 1.67
N ASP A 89 23.61 -5.38 2.84
CA ASP A 89 24.99 -5.16 3.30
C ASP A 89 26.04 -5.75 2.36
N GLU A 90 25.74 -6.82 1.61
CA GLU A 90 26.66 -7.37 0.62
C GLU A 90 26.77 -6.53 -0.66
N PHE A 91 25.83 -5.61 -0.90
CA PHE A 91 25.80 -4.79 -2.12
C PHE A 91 26.64 -3.51 -2.04
N TYR A 92 26.94 -3.03 -0.83
CA TYR A 92 27.77 -1.83 -0.62
C TYR A 92 29.29 -2.07 -0.80
N HIS A 93 29.70 -3.29 -1.18
CA HIS A 93 31.10 -3.69 -1.33
C HIS A 93 31.58 -3.89 -2.78
N LEU A 94 30.81 -3.43 -3.78
CA LEU A 94 31.24 -3.31 -5.18
C LEU A 94 31.55 -1.85 -5.54
#